data_AF-A0A1Y0T927-F1
#
_entry.id   AF-A0A1Y0T927-F1
#
_cell.length_a   1.000
_cell.length_b   1.000
_cell.length_c   1.000
_cell.angle_alpha   90.00
_cell.angle_beta   90.00
_cell.angle_gamma   90.00
#
_symmetry.space_group_name_H-M   'P 1'
#
loop_
_entity.id
_entity.type
_entity.pdbx_description
1 polymer ?
#
loop_
_entity_poly.entity_id
_entity_poly.type
_entity_poly.pdbx_seq_one_letter_code
_entity_poly.pdbx_strand_id
1 'polypeptide(L)'
;MARRDAWYQALDRMAELSPRAVVASHKDPTRPDSPSDIDETRRYLDAVGPVPDSTSDATEFYHAVKKLYPDRVNPWAIWLTALRLFSE
;
A
#
# COMPACT_ATOMS: atom_id res chain seq x y z
N MET A 1 -5.78 -0.93 14.22
CA MET A 1 -6.11 0.48 13.93
C MET A 1 -4.94 1.43 14.15
N ALA A 2 -4.36 1.54 15.36
CA ALA A 2 -3.32 2.54 15.69
C ALA A 2 -2.11 2.65 14.71
N ARG A 3 -1.68 1.55 14.08
CA ARG A 3 -0.56 1.60 13.11
C ARG A 3 -0.93 2.18 11.74
N ARG A 4 -2.19 2.03 11.30
CA ARG A 4 -2.65 2.55 10.00
C ARG A 4 -2.84 4.06 10.08
N ASP A 5 -3.36 4.55 11.20
CA ASP A 5 -3.55 5.99 11.44
C ASP A 5 -2.20 6.74 11.47
N ALA A 6 -1.16 6.11 12.04
CA ALA A 6 0.20 6.66 12.01
C ALA A 6 0.76 6.80 10.58
N TRP A 7 0.43 5.87 9.68
CA TRP A 7 0.80 5.99 8.27
C TRP A 7 0.12 7.18 7.59
N TYR A 8 -1.19 7.39 7.82
CA TYR A 8 -1.89 8.55 7.27
C TYR A 8 -1.32 9.88 7.80
N GLN A 9 -1.05 9.97 9.10
CA GLN A 9 -0.44 11.16 9.70
C GLN A 9 0.97 11.45 9.13
N ALA A 10 1.76 10.40 8.85
CA ALA A 10 3.05 10.58 8.19
C ALA A 10 2.89 11.12 6.76
N LEU A 11 1.92 10.58 6.00
CA LEU A 11 1.59 11.07 4.66
C LEU A 11 1.10 12.54 4.69
N ASP A 12 0.27 12.91 5.66
CA ASP A 12 -0.19 14.29 5.86
C ASP A 12 1.00 15.24 6.08
N ARG A 13 1.88 14.91 7.03
CA ARG A 13 3.08 15.71 7.32
C ARG A 13 4.00 15.84 6.11
N MET A 14 4.17 14.78 5.32
CA MET A 14 4.97 14.85 4.09
C MET A 14 4.32 15.73 3.02
N ALA A 15 2.98 15.70 2.90
CA ALA A 15 2.25 16.54 1.95
C ALA A 15 2.33 18.02 2.31
N GLU A 16 2.27 18.37 3.61
CA GLU A 16 2.41 19.76 4.11
C GLU A 16 3.73 20.42 3.70
N LEU A 17 4.80 19.64 3.50
CA LEU A 17 6.09 20.15 3.03
C LEU A 17 6.08 20.59 1.56
N SER A 18 5.00 20.33 0.82
CA SER A 18 4.89 20.64 -0.62
C SER A 18 6.10 20.14 -1.42
N PRO A 19 6.43 18.84 -1.37
CA PRO A 19 7.66 18.32 -1.94
C PRO A 19 7.67 18.47 -3.46
N ARG A 20 8.86 18.73 -4.02
CA ARG A 20 9.07 18.71 -5.47
C ARG A 20 9.25 17.30 -6.04
N ALA A 21 9.78 16.40 -5.21
CA ALA A 21 10.02 15.00 -5.56
C ALA A 21 9.93 14.15 -4.29
N VAL A 22 9.51 12.90 -4.44
CA VAL A 22 9.49 11.89 -3.38
C VAL A 22 10.23 10.68 -3.90
N VAL A 23 11.27 10.26 -3.19
CA VAL A 23 12.11 9.13 -3.57
C VAL A 23 11.76 7.96 -2.68
N ALA A 24 11.09 6.96 -3.24
CA ALA A 24 10.74 5.74 -2.52
C ALA A 24 11.96 4.80 -2.44
N SER A 25 12.17 4.18 -1.28
CA SER A 25 13.21 3.15 -1.10
C SER A 25 12.98 1.94 -2.00
N HIS A 26 11.72 1.49 -2.11
CA HIS A 26 11.31 0.41 -3.01
C HIS A 26 10.19 0.90 -3.94
N LYS A 27 10.42 0.80 -5.24
CA LYS A 27 9.43 1.10 -6.28
C LYS A 27 9.76 0.35 -7.59
N ASP A 28 8.84 0.44 -8.54
CA ASP A 28 9.13 0.11 -9.93
C ASP A 28 10.22 1.06 -10.48
N PRO A 29 11.38 0.54 -10.93
CA PRO A 29 12.48 1.37 -11.40
C PRO A 29 12.16 2.15 -12.69
N THR A 30 11.10 1.80 -13.43
CA THR A 30 10.70 2.57 -14.62
C THR A 30 9.84 3.79 -14.29
N ARG A 31 9.41 3.96 -13.03
CA ARG A 31 8.59 5.09 -12.59
C ARG A 31 9.45 6.26 -12.08
N PRO A 32 9.05 7.52 -12.33
CA PRO A 32 9.77 8.69 -11.83
C PRO A 32 9.66 8.80 -10.29
N ASP A 33 10.52 9.63 -9.68
CA ASP A 33 10.32 10.11 -8.31
C ASP A 33 9.33 11.29 -8.37
N SER A 34 8.11 11.10 -7.85
CA SER A 34 7.02 12.05 -8.06
C SER A 34 6.39 12.45 -6.73
N PRO A 35 6.04 13.73 -6.51
CA PRO A 35 5.26 14.12 -5.35
C PRO A 35 3.88 13.42 -5.29
N SER A 36 3.37 12.92 -6.43
CA SER A 36 2.13 12.11 -6.47
C SER A 36 2.24 10.80 -5.71
N ASP A 37 3.46 10.30 -5.41
CA ASP A 37 3.65 9.03 -4.71
C ASP A 37 3.06 9.07 -3.28
N ILE A 38 2.94 10.24 -2.65
CA ILE A 38 2.26 10.41 -1.35
C ILE A 38 0.77 10.09 -1.48
N ASP A 39 0.10 10.69 -2.46
CA ASP A 39 -1.33 10.48 -2.69
C ASP A 39 -1.62 9.07 -3.20
N GLU A 40 -0.78 8.53 -4.08
CA GLU A 40 -0.91 7.14 -4.52
C GLU A 40 -0.73 6.13 -3.38
N THR A 41 0.17 6.41 -2.44
CA THR A 41 0.34 5.59 -1.22
C THR A 41 -0.91 5.67 -0.35
N ARG A 42 -1.48 6.87 -0.16
CA ARG A 42 -2.76 7.05 0.56
C ARG A 42 -3.89 6.24 -0.07
N ARG A 43 -4.09 6.38 -1.38
CA ARG A 43 -5.10 5.63 -2.13
C ARG A 43 -4.91 4.11 -2.02
N TYR A 44 -3.67 3.64 -2.01
CA TYR A 44 -3.38 2.23 -1.79
C TYR A 44 -3.80 1.78 -0.38
N LEU A 45 -3.47 2.54 0.66
CA LEU A 45 -3.87 2.25 2.04
C LEU A 45 -5.40 2.25 2.21
N ASP A 46 -6.10 3.20 1.58
CA ASP A 46 -7.56 3.30 1.62
C ASP A 46 -8.23 2.12 0.93
N ALA A 47 -7.71 1.69 -0.22
CA ALA A 47 -8.28 0.59 -0.99
C ALA A 47 -7.98 -0.78 -0.38
N VAL A 48 -6.75 -1.01 0.10
CA VAL A 48 -6.31 -2.32 0.62
C VAL A 48 -6.63 -2.50 2.10
N GLY A 49 -6.69 -1.41 2.87
CA GLY A 49 -6.90 -1.44 4.31
C GLY A 49 -8.16 -2.18 4.78
N PRO A 50 -9.31 -2.07 4.09
CA PRO A 50 -10.53 -2.80 4.43
C PRO A 50 -10.60 -4.24 3.88
N VAL A 51 -9.69 -4.64 2.98
CA VAL A 51 -9.75 -5.96 2.33
C VAL A 51 -9.76 -7.11 3.34
N PRO A 52 -8.94 -7.12 4.41
CA PRO A 52 -8.94 -8.21 5.39
C PRO A 52 -10.31 -8.44 6.05
N ASP A 53 -11.12 -7.40 6.19
CA ASP A 53 -12.45 -7.48 6.80
C ASP A 53 -13.47 -8.21 5.88
N SER A 54 -13.10 -8.43 4.61
CA SER A 54 -13.94 -9.04 3.57
C SER A 54 -13.39 -10.36 3.02
N THR A 55 -12.33 -10.90 3.61
CA THR A 55 -11.63 -12.10 3.13
C THR A 55 -11.36 -13.07 4.27
N SER A 56 -11.44 -14.36 3.98
CA SER A 56 -11.40 -15.43 4.98
C SER A 56 -10.01 -16.03 5.16
N ASP A 57 -9.16 -15.93 4.14
CA ASP A 57 -7.81 -16.50 4.14
C ASP A 57 -6.80 -15.68 3.30
N ALA A 58 -5.53 -16.09 3.36
CA ALA A 58 -4.43 -15.44 2.65
C ALA A 58 -4.61 -15.45 1.12
N THR A 59 -5.22 -16.49 0.56
CA THR A 59 -5.44 -16.63 -0.88
C THR A 59 -6.52 -15.65 -1.36
N GLU A 60 -7.64 -15.57 -0.64
CA GLU A 60 -8.70 -14.60 -0.91
C GLU A 60 -8.19 -13.16 -0.82
N PHE A 61 -7.44 -12.83 0.24
CA PHE A 61 -6.80 -11.52 0.38
C PHE A 61 -5.85 -11.20 -0.80
N TYR A 62 -4.96 -12.13 -1.15
CA TYR A 62 -4.02 -11.94 -2.24
C TYR A 62 -4.72 -11.63 -3.57
N HIS A 63 -5.73 -12.43 -3.92
CA HIS A 63 -6.48 -12.23 -5.15
C HIS A 63 -7.31 -10.94 -5.14
N ALA A 64 -7.90 -10.57 -3.99
CA ALA A 64 -8.64 -9.31 -3.85
C ALA A 64 -7.73 -8.09 -4.09
N VAL A 65 -6.54 -8.06 -3.47
CA VAL A 65 -5.57 -6.97 -3.70
C VAL A 65 -5.04 -6.96 -5.13
N LYS A 66 -4.74 -8.12 -5.71
CA LYS A 66 -4.32 -8.21 -7.12
C LYS A 66 -5.40 -7.75 -8.10
N LYS A 67 -6.68 -7.93 -7.77
CA LYS A 67 -7.80 -7.41 -8.59
C LYS A 67 -7.89 -5.89 -8.55
N LEU A 68 -7.66 -5.28 -7.38
CA LEU A 68 -7.63 -3.82 -7.23
C LEU A 68 -6.41 -3.20 -7.92
N TYR A 69 -5.27 -3.89 -7.88
CA TYR A 69 -3.99 -3.41 -8.39
C TYR A 69 -3.27 -4.46 -9.25
N PRO A 70 -3.77 -4.75 -10.47
CA PRO A 70 -3.22 -5.82 -11.32
C PRO A 70 -1.77 -5.56 -11.74
N ASP A 71 -1.39 -4.30 -11.92
CA ASP A 71 -0.09 -3.91 -12.48
C ASP A 71 1.01 -3.69 -11.42
N ARG A 72 0.74 -3.96 -10.13
CA ARG A 72 1.79 -3.86 -9.10
C ARG A 72 2.85 -4.94 -9.32
N VAL A 73 4.10 -4.47 -9.47
CA VAL A 73 5.24 -5.25 -9.94
C VAL A 73 5.73 -6.36 -9.00
N ASN A 74 5.44 -6.25 -7.70
CA ASN A 74 5.91 -7.22 -6.71
C ASN A 74 4.72 -7.99 -6.08
N PRO A 75 4.32 -9.14 -6.65
CA PRO A 75 3.26 -9.96 -6.06
C PRO A 75 3.65 -10.57 -4.71
N TRP A 76 4.94 -10.81 -4.45
CA TRP A 76 5.40 -11.38 -3.18
C TRP A 76 5.16 -10.46 -1.99
N ALA A 77 5.22 -9.14 -2.17
CA ALA A 77 4.89 -8.19 -1.10
C ALA A 77 3.44 -8.34 -0.61
N ILE A 78 2.51 -8.61 -1.54
CA ILE A 78 1.10 -8.87 -1.22
C ILE A 78 0.99 -10.22 -0.51
N TRP A 79 1.63 -11.27 -1.04
CA TRP A 79 1.56 -12.62 -0.46
C TRP A 79 2.13 -12.70 0.97
N LEU A 80 3.28 -12.08 1.23
CA LEU A 80 3.87 -12.04 2.58
C LEU A 80 2.98 -11.28 3.57
N THR A 81 2.31 -10.22 3.11
CA THR A 81 1.30 -9.50 3.91
C THR A 81 0.13 -10.41 4.23
N ALA A 82 -0.37 -11.15 3.23
CA ALA A 82 -1.45 -12.12 3.39
C ALA A 82 -1.08 -13.19 4.44
N LEU A 83 0.08 -13.84 4.28
CA LEU A 83 0.57 -14.83 5.24
C LEU A 83 0.67 -14.26 6.65
N ARG A 84 1.06 -12.99 6.83
CA ARG A 84 1.14 -12.37 8.15
C ARG A 84 -0.23 -12.06 8.75
N LEU A 85 -1.22 -11.73 7.94
CA LEU A 85 -2.57 -11.40 8.41
C LEU A 85 -3.37 -12.66 8.78
N PHE A 86 -3.10 -13.78 8.12
CA PHE A 86 -3.81 -15.05 8.28
C PHE A 86 -2.94 -16.18 8.85
N SER A 87 -1.76 -15.86 9.41
CA SER A 87 -1.01 -16.82 10.22
C SER A 87 -1.68 -16.95 11.58
N GLU A 88 -2.03 -18.17 11.98
CA GLU A 88 -2.52 -18.49 13.34
C GLU A 88 -1.59 -17.98 14.45
#